data_AF-A0A3P7EWW9-F1
#
_entry.id   AF-A0A3P7EWW9-F1
#
_cell.length_a   1.000
_cell.length_b   1.000
_cell.length_c   1.000
_cell.angle_alpha   90.00
_cell.angle_beta   90.00
_cell.angle_gamma   90.00
#
_symmetry.space_group_name_H-M   'P 1'
#
loop_
_entity.id
_entity.type
_entity.pdbx_description
1 polymer ?
#
loop_
_entity_poly.entity_id
_entity_poly.type
_entity_poly.pdbx_seq_one_letter_code
_entity_poly.pdbx_strand_id
1 'polypeptide(L)'
;MIGKMADAAVAISSPSSFHVLKNLPKLSLPALAPVQVNVRTVTLRRNISGDFDFVVRRTQIPDKQGKLHAVAFVEPVTFRDGPPRPNDIRYGLLPGDQLLRINGTSIDVLSRNDLSTLMESYVIESPV
;
A
#
# COMPACT_ATOMS: atom_id res chain seq x y z
N MET A 1 -39.06 1.67 31.66
CA MET A 1 -39.53 2.72 30.74
C MET A 1 -38.47 2.86 29.65
N ILE A 2 -38.59 2.13 28.55
CA ILE A 2 -37.54 2.02 27.53
C ILE A 2 -37.80 3.14 26.50
N GLY A 3 -37.06 4.25 26.63
CA GLY A 3 -37.14 5.38 25.71
C GLY A 3 -36.52 5.00 24.36
N LYS A 4 -37.31 5.03 23.30
CA LYS A 4 -36.82 4.93 21.92
C LYS A 4 -35.95 6.16 21.62
N MET A 5 -34.64 5.97 21.60
CA MET A 5 -33.71 6.90 20.96
C MET A 5 -33.93 6.75 19.45
N ALA A 6 -34.63 7.71 18.85
CA ALA A 6 -34.78 7.77 17.41
C ALA A 6 -33.42 8.13 16.80
N ASP A 7 -32.94 7.28 15.90
CA ASP A 7 -31.74 7.49 15.09
C ASP A 7 -31.76 8.90 14.48
N ALA A 8 -30.85 9.75 14.95
CA ALA A 8 -30.50 10.99 14.27
C ALA A 8 -29.72 10.61 13.01
N ALA A 9 -30.45 10.18 11.98
CA ALA A 9 -29.93 10.11 10.63
C ALA A 9 -29.48 11.54 10.27
N VAL A 10 -28.17 11.78 10.33
CA VAL A 10 -27.54 12.98 9.80
C VAL A 10 -27.91 13.01 8.33
N ALA A 11 -28.90 13.85 8.00
CA ALA A 11 -29.29 14.13 6.64
C ALA A 11 -28.04 14.66 5.93
N ILE A 12 -27.40 13.81 5.13
CA ILE A 12 -26.38 14.21 4.17
C ILE A 12 -27.09 15.26 3.31
N SER A 13 -26.72 16.52 3.50
CA SER A 13 -27.33 17.65 2.84
C SER A 13 -27.42 17.38 1.34
N SER A 14 -28.63 17.52 0.79
CA SER A 14 -28.93 17.24 -0.60
C SER A 14 -27.86 17.82 -1.53
N PRO A 15 -27.34 17.07 -2.53
CA PRO A 15 -26.22 17.49 -3.37
C PRO A 15 -26.42 18.86 -4.07
N SER A 16 -27.65 19.36 -4.10
CA SER A 16 -28.03 20.68 -4.56
C SER A 16 -27.49 21.85 -3.70
N SER A 17 -27.15 21.65 -2.42
CA SER A 17 -26.75 22.74 -1.52
C SER A 17 -25.35 23.30 -1.81
N PHE A 18 -24.57 22.65 -2.67
CA PHE A 18 -23.28 23.17 -3.12
C PHE A 18 -23.43 24.15 -4.30
N HIS A 19 -24.28 25.17 -4.17
CA HIS A 19 -24.42 26.22 -5.18
C HIS A 19 -23.06 26.90 -5.51
N VAL A 20 -22.15 26.94 -4.53
CA VAL A 20 -20.78 27.46 -4.68
C VAL A 20 -19.97 26.66 -5.72
N LEU A 21 -20.20 25.34 -5.85
CA LEU A 21 -19.46 24.51 -6.81
C LEU A 21 -19.85 24.79 -8.27
N LYS A 22 -21.07 25.29 -8.52
CA LYS A 22 -21.54 25.64 -9.89
C LYS A 22 -20.75 26.79 -10.52
N ASN A 23 -20.23 27.69 -9.67
CA ASN A 23 -19.48 28.87 -10.10
C ASN A 23 -17.97 28.69 -9.96
N LEU A 24 -17.48 27.48 -9.67
CA LEU A 24 -16.06 27.24 -9.71
C LEU A 24 -15.55 27.47 -11.13
N PRO A 25 -14.43 28.19 -11.31
CA PRO A 25 -13.77 28.22 -12.60
C PRO A 25 -13.53 26.77 -13.07
N LYS A 26 -13.52 26.52 -14.38
CA LYS A 26 -13.18 25.20 -14.93
C LYS A 26 -11.75 24.85 -14.51
N LEU A 27 -11.62 24.18 -13.37
CA LEU A 27 -10.34 23.72 -12.84
C LEU A 27 -9.95 22.51 -13.69
N SER A 28 -9.01 22.70 -14.60
CA SER A 28 -8.29 21.59 -15.19
C SER A 28 -7.21 21.14 -14.21
N LEU A 29 -7.07 19.84 -14.02
CA LEU A 29 -5.89 19.32 -13.34
C LEU A 29 -4.64 19.77 -14.13
N PRO A 30 -3.57 20.21 -13.46
CA PRO A 30 -2.31 20.47 -14.14
C PRO A 30 -1.87 19.19 -14.85
N ALA A 31 -1.20 19.34 -16.00
CA ALA A 31 -0.58 18.20 -16.67
C ALA A 31 0.41 17.54 -15.71
N LEU A 32 0.08 16.37 -15.19
CA LEU A 32 1.00 15.58 -14.38
C LEU A 32 2.00 14.93 -15.35
N ALA A 33 3.29 15.23 -15.18
CA ALA A 33 4.31 14.41 -15.79
C ALA A 33 4.16 12.98 -15.25
N PRO A 34 4.24 11.94 -16.10
CA PRO A 34 4.20 10.57 -15.61
C PRO A 34 5.35 10.36 -14.62
N VAL A 35 5.01 9.96 -13.39
CA VAL A 35 6.03 9.63 -12.39
C VAL A 35 6.74 8.38 -12.87
N GLN A 36 8.05 8.48 -13.09
CA GLN A 36 8.87 7.32 -13.40
C GLN A 36 8.97 6.43 -12.16
N VAL A 37 8.36 5.25 -12.23
CA VAL A 37 8.42 4.26 -11.16
C VAL A 37 9.73 3.48 -11.31
N ASN A 38 10.58 3.53 -10.28
CA ASN A 38 11.82 2.78 -10.25
C ASN A 38 11.59 1.41 -9.61
N VAL A 39 12.05 0.35 -10.28
CA VAL A 39 12.09 -1.00 -9.72
C VAL A 39 13.45 -1.21 -9.06
N ARG A 40 13.46 -1.67 -7.81
CA ARG A 40 14.68 -1.97 -7.06
C ARG A 40 14.58 -3.31 -6.35
N THR A 41 15.74 -3.91 -6.11
CA THR A 41 15.88 -5.06 -5.21
C THR A 41 16.33 -4.56 -3.85
N VAL A 42 15.64 -4.98 -2.80
CA VAL A 42 15.98 -4.66 -1.41
C VAL A 42 16.33 -5.96 -0.70
N THR A 43 17.41 -5.95 0.09
CA THR A 43 17.77 -7.07 0.96
C THR A 43 17.28 -6.79 2.36
N LEU A 44 16.22 -7.48 2.78
CA LEU A 44 15.68 -7.39 4.13
C LEU A 44 16.31 -8.44 5.04
N ARG A 45 16.52 -8.06 6.30
CA ARG A 45 16.98 -8.97 7.36
C ARG A 45 15.85 -9.16 8.36
N ARG A 46 15.72 -10.37 8.88
CA ARG A 46 14.79 -10.62 9.97
C ARG A 46 15.23 -9.88 11.23
N ASN A 47 14.26 -9.38 11.98
CA ASN A 47 14.47 -8.85 13.31
C ASN A 47 14.57 -9.99 14.35
N ILE A 48 14.73 -9.62 15.63
CA ILE A 48 14.84 -10.57 16.74
C ILE A 48 13.59 -11.43 16.94
N SER A 49 12.43 -10.96 16.49
CA SER A 49 11.15 -11.69 16.54
C SER A 49 11.00 -12.67 15.37
N GLY A 50 11.92 -12.63 14.39
CA GLY A 50 11.89 -13.46 13.19
C GLY A 50 11.03 -12.90 12.05
N ASP A 51 10.55 -11.67 12.15
CA ASP A 51 9.78 -10.99 11.10
C ASP A 51 10.61 -9.88 10.43
N PHE A 52 10.00 -9.09 9.53
CA PHE A 52 10.67 -8.04 8.75
C PHE A 52 10.16 -6.62 9.03
N ASP A 53 9.34 -6.41 10.07
CA ASP A 53 8.77 -5.10 10.43
C ASP A 53 7.99 -4.40 9.28
N PHE A 54 7.22 -5.16 8.50
CA PHE A 54 6.30 -4.60 7.50
C PHE A 54 5.01 -5.40 7.37
N VAL A 55 3.97 -4.73 6.86
CA VAL A 55 2.67 -5.33 6.56
C VAL A 55 2.45 -5.37 5.05
N VAL A 56 1.92 -6.50 4.56
CA VAL A 56 1.52 -6.65 3.14
C VAL A 56 0.05 -6.27 2.96
N ARG A 57 -0.25 -5.35 2.04
CA ARG A 57 -1.60 -4.94 1.67
C ARG A 57 -1.90 -5.34 0.23
N ARG A 58 -2.78 -6.31 0.03
CA ARG A 58 -3.26 -6.68 -1.31
C ARG A 58 -4.44 -5.81 -1.71
N THR A 59 -4.41 -5.31 -2.94
CA THR A 59 -5.51 -4.58 -3.57
C THR A 59 -5.58 -4.93 -5.05
N GLN A 60 -6.55 -4.36 -5.76
CA GLN A 60 -6.69 -4.50 -7.20
C GLN A 60 -6.57 -3.13 -7.88
N ILE A 61 -5.77 -3.05 -8.94
CA ILE A 61 -5.62 -1.85 -9.76
C ILE A 61 -6.06 -2.18 -11.19
N PRO A 62 -6.88 -1.33 -11.84
CA PRO A 62 -7.23 -1.51 -13.24
C PRO A 62 -6.03 -1.25 -14.15
N ASP A 63 -5.86 -2.07 -15.19
CA ASP A 63 -4.96 -1.77 -16.31
C ASP A 63 -5.56 -0.72 -17.27
N LYS A 64 -4.85 -0.47 -18.38
CA LYS A 64 -5.29 0.48 -19.41
C LYS A 64 -6.61 0.06 -20.10
N GLN A 65 -6.99 -1.20 -19.99
CA GLN A 65 -8.21 -1.79 -20.53
C GLN A 65 -9.32 -1.90 -19.46
N GLY A 66 -9.06 -1.47 -18.22
CA GLY A 66 -9.98 -1.54 -17.10
C GLY A 66 -10.04 -2.91 -16.41
N LYS A 67 -9.20 -3.87 -16.80
CA LYS A 67 -9.14 -5.18 -16.15
C LYS A 67 -8.41 -5.04 -14.82
N LEU A 68 -9.01 -5.57 -13.76
CA LEU A 68 -8.44 -5.55 -12.42
C LEU A 68 -7.30 -6.56 -12.27
N HIS A 69 -6.15 -6.09 -11.80
CA HIS A 69 -4.98 -6.92 -11.47
C HIS A 69 -4.68 -6.84 -9.99
N ALA A 70 -4.38 -7.99 -9.38
CA ALA A 70 -3.94 -8.02 -7.99
C ALA A 70 -2.55 -7.39 -7.87
N VAL A 71 -2.40 -6.48 -6.91
CA VAL A 71 -1.12 -5.88 -6.54
C VAL A 71 -0.94 -5.98 -5.03
N ALA A 72 0.31 -6.06 -4.59
CA ALA A 72 0.66 -6.07 -3.17
C ALA A 72 1.55 -4.87 -2.85
N PHE A 73 1.13 -4.05 -1.91
CA PHE A 73 1.96 -3.00 -1.32
C PHE A 73 2.56 -3.49 -0.02
N VAL A 74 3.72 -2.96 0.33
CA VAL A 74 4.37 -3.21 1.62
C VAL A 74 4.49 -1.91 2.39
N GLU A 75 4.03 -1.95 3.64
CA GLU A 75 4.00 -0.81 4.53
C GLU A 75 4.95 -1.08 5.70
N PRO A 76 6.10 -0.39 5.78
CA PRO A 76 7.03 -0.56 6.90
C PRO A 76 6.37 -0.06 8.20
N VAL A 77 6.51 -0.83 9.28
CA VAL A 77 5.96 -0.50 10.62
C VAL A 77 6.66 0.74 11.19
N THR A 78 7.96 0.86 10.95
CA THR A 78 8.74 2.04 11.29
C THR A 78 9.49 2.55 10.06
N PHE A 79 9.45 3.85 9.84
CA PHE A 79 10.23 4.51 8.82
C PHE A 79 10.65 5.89 9.30
N ARG A 80 11.67 6.46 8.64
CA ARG A 80 12.19 7.78 8.97
C ARG A 80 11.36 8.85 8.28
N ASP A 81 11.02 9.91 9.01
CA ASP A 81 10.45 11.12 8.41
C ASP A 81 11.45 11.85 7.49
N GLY A 82 10.94 12.38 6.38
CA GLY A 82 11.73 13.11 5.38
C GLY A 82 12.37 12.21 4.32
N PRO A 83 13.36 12.73 3.57
CA PRO A 83 13.96 11.98 2.47
C PRO A 83 14.70 10.71 2.95
N PRO A 84 14.56 9.58 2.23
CA PRO A 84 15.24 8.34 2.57
C PRO A 84 16.76 8.49 2.40
N ARG A 85 17.52 7.91 3.31
CA ARG A 85 18.98 7.79 3.19
C ARG A 85 19.34 6.71 2.17
N PRO A 86 20.57 6.71 1.64
CA PRO A 86 21.03 5.67 0.72
C PRO A 86 20.87 4.23 1.27
N ASN A 87 21.03 4.05 2.59
CA ASN A 87 20.84 2.73 3.22
C ASN A 87 19.37 2.34 3.32
N ASP A 88 18.46 3.29 3.56
CA ASP A 88 17.02 3.05 3.60
C ASP A 88 16.52 2.55 2.23
N ILE A 89 17.12 3.05 1.14
CA ILE A 89 16.82 2.64 -0.24
C ILE A 89 17.30 1.22 -0.55
N ARG A 90 18.42 0.78 0.04
CA ARG A 90 19.06 -0.52 -0.27
C ARG A 90 18.60 -1.66 0.64
N TYR A 91 18.29 -1.35 1.89
CA TYR A 91 18.04 -2.35 2.94
C TYR A 91 16.70 -2.17 3.66
N GLY A 92 15.92 -1.16 3.28
CA GLY A 92 14.62 -0.87 3.87
C GLY A 92 13.52 -0.84 2.81
N LEU A 93 12.29 -1.02 3.29
CA LEU A 93 11.09 -0.69 2.54
C LEU A 93 10.71 0.75 2.80
N LEU A 94 10.17 1.42 1.78
CA LEU A 94 9.65 2.78 1.90
C LEU A 94 8.12 2.77 1.79
N PRO A 95 7.44 3.76 2.39
CA PRO A 95 6.01 3.95 2.19
C PRO A 95 5.65 4.01 0.70
N GLY A 96 4.68 3.20 0.28
CA GLY A 96 4.21 3.12 -1.10
C GLY A 96 4.95 2.11 -1.98
N ASP A 97 5.95 1.40 -1.46
CA ASP A 97 6.62 0.34 -2.20
C ASP A 97 5.63 -0.76 -2.62
N GLN A 98 5.69 -1.15 -3.90
CA GLN A 98 4.96 -2.29 -4.44
C GLN A 98 5.87 -3.52 -4.43
N LEU A 99 5.38 -4.61 -3.85
CA LEU A 99 6.06 -5.90 -3.86
C LEU A 99 5.78 -6.63 -5.18
N LEU A 100 6.83 -6.76 -5.99
CA LEU A 100 6.75 -7.43 -7.30
C LEU A 100 7.20 -8.89 -7.22
N ARG A 101 8.30 -9.14 -6.50
CA ARG A 101 8.92 -10.46 -6.34
C ARG A 101 9.50 -10.63 -4.95
N ILE A 102 9.52 -11.87 -4.47
CA ILE A 102 10.35 -12.30 -3.34
C ILE A 102 11.28 -13.39 -3.86
N ASN A 103 12.59 -13.20 -3.73
CA ASN A 103 13.61 -14.19 -4.10
C ASN A 103 13.41 -14.78 -5.51
N GLY A 104 13.09 -13.91 -6.48
CA GLY A 104 12.83 -14.28 -7.88
C GLY A 104 11.39 -14.72 -8.20
N THR A 105 10.61 -15.12 -7.20
CA THR A 105 9.22 -15.57 -7.36
C THR A 105 8.28 -14.37 -7.47
N SER A 106 7.46 -14.33 -8.52
CA SER A 106 6.52 -13.24 -8.78
C SER A 106 5.31 -13.30 -7.84
N ILE A 107 4.84 -12.16 -7.35
CA ILE A 107 3.74 -12.08 -6.37
C ILE A 107 2.36 -12.21 -7.00
N ASP A 108 2.21 -11.77 -8.26
CA ASP A 108 0.96 -11.82 -9.02
C ASP A 108 0.41 -13.23 -9.21
N VAL A 109 1.27 -14.24 -9.18
CA VAL A 109 0.90 -15.66 -9.28
C VAL A 109 0.68 -16.35 -7.92
N LEU A 110 0.99 -15.69 -6.79
CA LEU A 110 0.92 -16.32 -5.46
C LEU A 110 -0.43 -16.10 -4.78
N SER A 111 -0.98 -17.17 -4.20
CA SER A 111 -2.10 -17.03 -3.26
C SER A 111 -1.67 -16.31 -1.97
N ARG A 112 -2.63 -15.91 -1.13
CA ARG A 112 -2.33 -15.30 0.17
C ARG A 112 -1.52 -16.24 1.05
N ASN A 113 -1.85 -17.53 1.04
CA ASN A 113 -1.18 -18.54 1.85
C ASN A 113 0.24 -18.77 1.33
N ASP A 114 0.42 -18.89 0.01
CA ASP A 114 1.75 -19.10 -0.58
C ASP A 114 2.70 -17.92 -0.29
N LEU A 115 2.16 -16.69 -0.31
CA LEU A 115 2.95 -15.51 0.07
C LEU A 115 3.39 -15.57 1.53
N SER A 116 2.50 -15.94 2.46
CA SER A 116 2.85 -16.11 3.89
C SER A 116 3.96 -17.14 4.04
N THR A 117 3.78 -18.32 3.42
CA THR A 117 4.76 -19.40 3.45
C THR A 117 6.11 -18.98 2.87
N LEU A 118 6.14 -18.21 1.79
CA LEU A 118 7.37 -17.72 1.19
C LEU A 118 8.12 -16.71 2.07
N MET A 119 7.38 -15.92 2.86
CA MET A 119 7.97 -15.01 3.84
C MET A 119 8.47 -15.74 5.09
N GLU A 120 7.80 -16.84 5.48
CA GLU A 120 8.16 -17.70 6.61
C GLU A 120 9.33 -18.65 6.30
N SER A 121 9.50 -19.10 5.05
CA SER A 121 10.45 -20.16 4.67
C SER A 121 11.93 -19.80 4.78
N TYR A 122 12.29 -18.52 4.92
CA TYR A 122 13.68 -18.10 5.14
C TYR A 122 14.13 -18.22 6.60
N VAL A 123 14.02 -19.41 7.20
CA VAL A 123 14.81 -19.73 8.40
C VAL A 123 16.27 -19.74 7.95
N ILE A 124 16.94 -18.59 8.05
CA ILE A 124 18.40 -18.55 7.99
C ILE A 124 18.85 -19.31 9.22
N GLU A 125 19.42 -20.49 9.03
CA GLU A 125 20.23 -21.16 10.06
C GLU A 125 21.19 -20.09 10.59
N SER A 126 20.92 -19.57 11.79
CA SER A 126 21.87 -18.70 12.46
C SER A 126 23.01 -19.61 12.88
N PRO A 127 24.26 -19.42 12.38
CA PRO A 127 25.38 -20.13 12.97
C PRO A 127 25.47 -19.66 14.43
N VAL A 128 25.36 -20.62 15.35
CA VAL A 128 25.70 -20.44 16.77
C VAL A 128 27.21 -20.19 16.88
#